data_AF-A0A8T8S8W3-F1
#
_entry.id   AF-A0A8T8S8W3-F1
#
_cell.length_a   1.000
_cell.length_b   1.000
_cell.length_c   1.000
_cell.angle_alpha   90.00
_cell.angle_beta   90.00
_cell.angle_gamma   90.00
#
_symmetry.space_group_name_H-M   'P 1'
#
loop_
_entity.id
_entity.type
_entity.pdbx_description
1 polymer ?
#
loop_
_entity_poly.entity_id
_entity_poly.type
_entity_poly.pdbx_seq_one_letter_code
_entity_poly.pdbx_strand_id
1 'polypeptide(L)'
;MIGAFALVIAISVIVNVLSWSSLSFQQTANRWTVHTYEVLEQVDAIVAAMVDRETGVRGYLLSGDEGFLAPYTAGTENYQKAFDTVVKLTSDNATQQKRLAELDAMVKGWTEEIAGREIALMKD
;
A
#
# COMPACT_ATOMS: atom_id res chain seq x y z
N MET A 1 10.38 35.72 -48.70
CA MET A 1 9.40 34.65 -48.39
C MET A 1 10.08 33.37 -47.92
N ILE A 2 10.97 32.75 -48.70
CA ILE A 2 11.64 31.46 -48.35
C ILE A 2 12.41 31.52 -47.02
N GLY A 3 13.17 32.59 -46.75
CA GLY A 3 13.92 32.74 -45.50
C GLY A 3 13.04 32.84 -44.24
N ALA A 4 11.85 33.42 -44.35
CA ALA A 4 10.90 33.50 -43.24
C ALA A 4 10.30 32.12 -42.92
N PHE A 5 9.96 31.34 -43.96
CA PHE A 5 9.50 29.95 -43.79
C PHE A 5 10.57 29.06 -43.15
N ALA A 6 11.82 29.17 -43.58
CA ALA A 6 12.92 28.40 -43.00
C ALA A 6 13.13 28.71 -41.51
N LEU A 7 13.02 29.98 -41.12
CA LEU A 7 13.13 30.41 -39.72
C LEU A 7 12.00 29.83 -38.86
N VAL A 8 10.75 29.91 -39.34
CA VAL A 8 9.59 29.36 -38.61
C VAL A 8 9.73 27.85 -38.43
N ILE A 9 10.15 27.11 -39.46
CA ILE A 9 10.38 25.66 -39.36
C ILE A 9 11.48 25.34 -38.35
N ALA A 10 12.60 26.07 -38.37
CA ALA A 10 13.69 25.87 -37.41
C ALA A 10 13.21 26.08 -35.97
N ILE A 11 12.45 27.14 -35.71
CA ILE A 11 11.86 27.41 -34.40
C ILE A 11 10.88 26.30 -34.00
N SER A 12 10.00 25.87 -34.91
CA SER A 12 9.05 24.78 -34.65
C SER A 12 9.74 23.46 -34.30
N VAL A 13 10.83 23.11 -34.99
CA VAL A 13 11.62 21.89 -34.71
C VAL A 13 12.28 22.00 -33.33
N ILE A 14 12.85 23.16 -32.99
CA ILE A 14 13.45 23.39 -31.67
C ILE A 14 12.40 23.26 -30.56
N VAL A 15 11.23 23.87 -30.73
CA VAL A 15 10.13 23.77 -29.75
C VAL A 15 9.66 22.31 -29.60
N ASN A 16 9.57 21.56 -30.70
CA ASN A 16 9.15 20.15 -30.66
C ASN A 16 10.14 19.27 -29.89
N VAL A 17 11.44 19.46 -30.12
CA VAL A 17 12.52 18.73 -29.42
C VAL A 17 12.53 19.09 -27.92
N LEU A 18 12.43 20.37 -27.58
CA LEU A 18 12.36 20.82 -26.19
C LEU A 18 11.09 20.29 -25.50
N SER A 19 9.95 20.28 -26.19
CA SER A 19 8.69 19.73 -25.68
C SER A 19 8.79 18.23 -25.38
N TRP A 20 9.41 17.44 -26.25
CA TRP A 20 9.67 16.02 -26.00
C TRP A 20 10.53 15.76 -24.77
N SER A 21 11.60 16.54 -24.57
CA SER A 21 12.45 16.42 -23.38
C SER A 21 11.72 16.78 -22.07
N SER A 22 10.79 17.76 -22.14
CA SER A 22 9.98 18.20 -21.01
C SER A 22 8.88 17.19 -20.65
N LEU A 23 8.29 16.52 -21.65
CA LEU A 23 7.32 15.44 -21.44
C LEU A 23 7.93 14.25 -20.67
N SER A 24 9.18 13.86 -20.96
CA SER A 24 9.84 12.78 -20.22
C SER A 24 10.13 13.12 -18.75
N PHE A 25 10.37 14.39 -18.44
CA PHE A 25 10.56 14.86 -17.07
C PHE A 25 9.25 14.85 -16.27
N GLN A 26 8.15 15.26 -16.89
CA GLN A 26 6.81 15.24 -16.29
C GLN A 26 6.31 13.80 -16.02
N GLN A 27 6.56 12.87 -16.94
CA GLN A 27 6.14 11.47 -16.76
C GLN A 27 6.90 10.77 -15.62
N THR A 28 8.17 11.12 -15.39
CA THR A 28 9.00 10.49 -14.34
C THR A 28 8.59 10.94 -12.93
N ALA A 29 8.30 12.24 -12.74
CA ALA A 29 7.80 12.76 -11.47
C ALA A 29 6.40 12.21 -11.15
N ASN A 30 5.52 12.12 -12.16
CA ASN A 30 4.17 11.58 -11.98
C ASN A 30 4.20 10.08 -11.61
N ARG A 31 5.11 9.30 -12.21
CA ARG A 31 5.26 7.86 -11.92
C ARG A 31 5.72 7.59 -10.48
N TRP A 32 6.65 8.38 -9.94
CA TRP A 32 7.07 8.26 -8.55
C TRP A 32 5.99 8.67 -7.55
N THR A 33 5.20 9.69 -7.90
CA THR A 33 4.03 10.09 -7.11
C THR A 33 2.99 8.96 -7.08
N VAL A 34 2.60 8.40 -8.23
CA VAL A 34 1.67 7.27 -8.31
C VAL A 34 2.18 6.09 -7.49
N HIS A 35 3.46 5.72 -7.64
CA HIS A 35 4.03 4.61 -6.88
C HIS A 35 3.99 4.83 -5.36
N THR A 36 4.25 6.06 -4.90
CA THR A 36 4.17 6.39 -3.47
C THR A 36 2.73 6.23 -2.96
N TYR A 37 1.73 6.62 -3.76
CA TYR A 37 0.33 6.41 -3.42
C TYR A 37 -0.06 4.93 -3.39
N GLU A 38 0.43 4.12 -4.33
CA GLU A 38 0.22 2.66 -4.31
C GLU A 38 0.78 2.03 -3.03
N VAL A 39 1.98 2.42 -2.61
CA VAL A 39 2.59 1.93 -1.36
C VAL A 39 1.75 2.37 -0.14
N LEU A 40 1.35 3.65 -0.09
CA LEU A 40 0.53 4.17 1.01
C LEU A 40 -0.83 3.47 1.10
N GLU A 41 -1.49 3.24 -0.04
CA GLU A 41 -2.76 2.51 -0.09
C GLU A 41 -2.65 1.11 0.53
N GLN A 42 -1.56 0.39 0.26
CA GLN A 42 -1.36 -0.93 0.87
C GLN A 42 -1.07 -0.84 2.38
N VAL A 43 -0.36 0.19 2.83
CA VAL A 43 -0.14 0.42 4.27
C VAL A 43 -1.45 0.77 4.98
N ASP A 44 -2.29 1.61 4.38
CA ASP A 44 -3.60 1.94 4.92
C ASP A 44 -4.52 0.71 4.96
N ALA A 45 -4.46 -0.16 3.95
CA ALA A 45 -5.17 -1.43 3.94
C ALA A 45 -4.71 -2.39 5.05
N ILE A 46 -3.40 -2.41 5.37
CA ILE A 46 -2.86 -3.16 6.51
C ILE A 46 -3.44 -2.64 7.82
N VAL A 47 -3.49 -1.31 8.01
CA VAL A 47 -4.04 -0.70 9.22
C VAL A 47 -5.52 -1.02 9.36
N ALA A 48 -6.31 -0.83 8.29
CA ALA A 48 -7.74 -1.16 8.27
C ALA A 48 -7.98 -2.64 8.61
N ALA A 49 -7.20 -3.54 8.02
CA ALA A 49 -7.27 -4.96 8.30
C ALA A 49 -6.97 -5.30 9.77
N MET A 50 -5.99 -4.63 10.39
CA MET A 50 -5.71 -4.81 11.83
C MET A 50 -6.85 -4.28 12.71
N VAL A 51 -7.47 -3.17 12.34
CA VAL A 51 -8.65 -2.64 13.03
C VAL A 51 -9.81 -3.63 12.95
N ASP A 52 -10.12 -4.17 11.77
CA ASP A 52 -11.17 -5.18 11.61
C ASP A 52 -10.90 -6.42 12.48
N ARG A 53 -9.64 -6.83 12.58
CA ARG A 53 -9.23 -7.94 13.45
C ARG A 53 -9.48 -7.68 14.91
N GLU A 54 -9.06 -6.52 15.41
CA GLU A 54 -9.29 -6.11 16.78
C GLU A 54 -10.79 -5.94 17.09
N THR A 55 -11.54 -5.34 16.16
CA THR A 55 -13.00 -5.18 16.26
C THR A 55 -13.70 -6.53 16.35
N GLY A 56 -13.30 -7.50 15.53
CA GLY A 56 -13.91 -8.83 15.54
C GLY A 56 -13.66 -9.58 16.86
N VAL A 57 -12.41 -9.57 17.33
CA VAL A 57 -12.06 -10.19 18.63
C VAL A 57 -12.85 -9.53 19.76
N ARG A 58 -12.87 -8.19 19.83
CA ARG A 58 -13.61 -7.48 20.88
C ARG A 58 -15.12 -7.73 20.81
N GLY A 59 -15.70 -7.76 19.62
CA GLY A 59 -17.11 -8.07 19.45
C GLY A 59 -17.45 -9.47 19.98
N TYR A 60 -16.59 -10.45 19.70
CA TYR A 60 -16.74 -11.81 20.21
C TYR A 60 -16.59 -11.87 21.74
N LEU A 61 -15.57 -11.23 22.30
CA LEU A 61 -15.35 -11.18 23.76
C LEU A 61 -16.53 -10.55 24.52
N LEU A 62 -17.18 -9.54 23.93
CA LEU A 62 -18.29 -8.82 24.58
C LEU A 62 -19.63 -9.56 24.48
N SER A 63 -19.84 -10.33 23.41
CA SER A 63 -21.14 -10.95 23.11
C SER A 63 -21.18 -12.46 23.29
N GLY A 64 -20.04 -13.14 23.18
CA GLY A 64 -19.94 -14.59 23.06
C GLY A 64 -20.42 -15.15 21.71
N ASP A 65 -20.85 -14.30 20.77
CA ASP A 65 -21.36 -14.73 19.46
C ASP A 65 -20.22 -14.83 18.43
N GLU A 66 -19.96 -16.05 17.94
CA GLU A 66 -18.94 -16.32 16.94
C GLU A 66 -19.13 -15.54 15.63
N GLY A 67 -20.34 -15.04 15.34
CA GLY A 67 -20.61 -14.14 14.21
C GLY A 67 -19.75 -12.88 14.22
N PHE A 68 -19.33 -12.40 15.40
CA PHE A 68 -18.40 -11.28 15.51
C PHE A 68 -16.95 -11.63 15.12
N LEU A 69 -16.61 -12.90 14.86
CA LEU A 69 -15.30 -13.28 14.31
C LEU A 69 -15.21 -13.12 12.79
N ALA A 70 -16.28 -12.73 12.10
CA ALA A 70 -16.26 -12.47 10.66
C ALA A 70 -15.28 -11.34 10.27
N PRO A 71 -15.26 -10.16 10.93
CA PRO A 71 -14.23 -9.14 10.70
C PRO A 71 -12.81 -9.61 11.01
N TYR A 72 -12.62 -10.49 12.01
CA TYR A 72 -11.31 -11.06 12.31
C TYR A 72 -10.78 -11.96 11.19
N THR A 73 -11.66 -12.78 10.63
CA THR A 73 -11.30 -13.67 9.52
C THR A 73 -11.01 -12.86 8.26
N ALA A 74 -11.91 -11.95 7.89
CA ALA A 74 -11.75 -11.09 6.72
C ALA A 74 -10.51 -10.17 6.82
N GLY A 75 -10.29 -9.57 7.98
CA GLY A 75 -9.12 -8.74 8.25
C GLY A 75 -7.81 -9.53 8.18
N THR A 76 -7.80 -10.81 8.59
CA THR A 76 -6.61 -11.67 8.44
C THR A 76 -6.24 -11.89 6.98
N GLU A 77 -7.22 -12.16 6.11
CA GLU A 77 -6.98 -12.31 4.67
C GLU A 77 -6.57 -10.99 4.01
N ASN A 78 -7.22 -9.88 4.38
CA ASN A 78 -6.92 -8.56 3.83
C ASN A 78 -5.52 -8.09 4.23
N TYR A 79 -5.12 -8.33 5.48
CA TYR A 79 -3.76 -8.07 5.95
C TYR A 79 -2.74 -8.81 5.08
N GLN A 80 -2.91 -10.12 4.87
CA GLN A 80 -1.96 -10.91 4.09
C GLN A 80 -1.83 -10.39 2.65
N LYS A 81 -2.96 -10.11 1.99
CA LYS A 81 -2.97 -9.57 0.61
C LYS A 81 -2.26 -8.22 0.51
N ALA A 82 -2.55 -7.29 1.41
CA ALA A 82 -1.95 -5.96 1.43
C ALA A 82 -0.46 -6.03 1.78
N PHE A 83 -0.08 -6.87 2.74
CA PHE A 83 1.30 -7.09 3.16
C PHE A 83 2.16 -7.66 2.02
N ASP A 84 1.69 -8.70 1.33
CA ASP A 84 2.40 -9.29 0.19
C ASP A 84 2.58 -8.27 -0.95
N THR A 85 1.61 -7.38 -1.13
CA THR A 85 1.66 -6.35 -2.17
C THR A 85 2.67 -5.26 -1.82
N VAL A 86 2.64 -4.71 -0.60
CA VAL A 86 3.59 -3.66 -0.18
C VAL A 86 5.03 -4.17 -0.15
N VAL A 87 5.25 -5.44 0.22
CA VAL A 87 6.58 -6.08 0.15
C VAL A 87 7.11 -6.10 -1.28
N LYS A 88 6.25 -6.43 -2.27
CA LYS A 88 6.65 -6.42 -3.69
C LYS A 88 6.93 -5.01 -4.20
N LEU A 89 6.04 -4.06 -3.89
CA LEU A 89 6.16 -2.66 -4.31
C LEU A 89 7.44 -2.01 -3.78
N THR A 90 7.91 -2.40 -2.61
CA THR A 90 9.10 -1.83 -1.95
C THR A 90 10.33 -2.73 -2.00
N SER A 91 10.38 -3.68 -2.93
CA SER A 91 11.44 -4.71 -3.02
C SER A 91 12.84 -4.15 -3.28
N ASP A 92 12.93 -2.95 -3.85
CA ASP A 92 14.18 -2.22 -4.10
C ASP A 92 14.66 -1.39 -2.89
N ASN A 93 13.87 -1.32 -1.82
CA ASN A 93 14.13 -0.47 -0.66
C ASN A 93 14.35 -1.29 0.61
N ALA A 94 15.63 -1.62 0.90
CA ALA A 94 16.03 -2.42 2.05
C ALA A 94 15.54 -1.86 3.41
N THR A 95 15.47 -0.53 3.54
CA THR A 95 14.97 0.11 4.77
C THR A 95 13.48 -0.16 4.98
N GLN A 96 12.68 -0.10 3.91
CA GLN A 96 11.25 -0.42 3.98
C GLN A 96 11.03 -1.92 4.22
N GLN A 97 11.79 -2.79 3.55
CA GLN A 97 11.74 -4.23 3.80
C GLN A 97 11.99 -4.58 5.28
N LYS A 98 12.98 -3.93 5.91
CA LYS A 98 13.25 -4.11 7.34
C LYS A 98 12.05 -3.69 8.21
N ARG A 99 11.47 -2.53 7.94
CA ARG A 99 10.29 -2.03 8.68
C ARG A 99 9.07 -2.95 8.51
N LEU A 100 8.85 -3.46 7.30
CA LEU A 100 7.77 -4.41 7.03
C LEU A 100 7.98 -5.74 7.76
N ALA A 101 9.22 -6.23 7.85
CA ALA A 101 9.53 -7.42 8.63
C ALA A 101 9.29 -7.21 10.14
N GLU A 102 9.67 -6.05 10.67
CA GLU A 102 9.38 -5.67 12.06
C GLU A 102 7.86 -5.57 12.31
N LEU A 103 7.11 -4.99 11.36
CA LEU A 103 5.65 -4.92 11.41
C LEU A 103 4.99 -6.30 11.45
N ASP A 104 5.39 -7.20 10.56
CA ASP A 104 4.87 -8.57 10.50
C ASP A 104 5.17 -9.35 11.79
N ALA A 105 6.36 -9.18 12.36
CA ALA A 105 6.69 -9.75 13.66
C ALA A 105 5.74 -9.25 14.77
N MET A 106 5.45 -7.94 14.80
CA MET A 106 4.51 -7.38 15.78
C MET A 106 3.07 -7.89 15.58
N VAL A 107 2.63 -8.02 14.32
CA VAL A 107 1.30 -8.54 14.00
C VAL A 107 1.18 -10.02 14.38
N LYS A 108 2.21 -10.83 14.13
CA LYS A 108 2.25 -12.24 14.56
C LYS A 108 2.21 -12.35 16.07
N GLY A 109 3.00 -11.55 16.79
CA GLY A 109 2.98 -11.49 18.25
C GLY A 109 1.58 -11.16 18.78
N TRP A 110 0.92 -10.11 18.26
CA TRP A 110 -0.46 -9.79 18.64
C TRP A 110 -1.44 -10.94 18.35
N THR A 111 -1.27 -11.63 17.22
CA THR A 111 -2.14 -12.73 16.80
C THR A 111 -2.05 -13.91 17.75
N GLU A 112 -0.83 -14.30 18.13
CA GLU A 112 -0.58 -15.49 18.96
C GLU A 112 -0.81 -15.22 20.45
N GLU A 113 -0.34 -14.08 20.94
CA GLU A 113 -0.31 -13.79 22.37
C GLU A 113 -1.62 -13.17 22.89
N ILE A 114 -2.34 -12.43 22.04
CA ILE A 114 -3.54 -11.69 22.41
C ILE A 114 -4.77 -12.32 21.74
N ALA A 115 -4.93 -12.14 20.43
CA ALA A 115 -6.17 -12.51 19.74
C ALA A 115 -6.48 -14.01 19.86
N GLY A 116 -5.50 -14.88 19.59
CA GLY A 116 -5.66 -16.33 19.68
C GLY A 116 -6.00 -16.79 21.09
N ARG A 117 -5.37 -16.19 22.11
CA ARG A 117 -5.64 -16.50 23.52
C ARG A 117 -7.04 -16.03 23.93
N GLU A 118 -7.42 -14.81 23.58
CA GLU A 118 -8.73 -14.23 23.88
C GLU A 118 -9.87 -15.03 23.25
N ILE A 119 -9.71 -15.43 21.98
CA ILE A 119 -10.69 -16.28 21.29
C ILE A 119 -10.76 -17.66 21.95
N ALA A 120 -9.63 -18.26 22.32
CA ALA A 120 -9.61 -19.58 22.95
C ALA A 120 -10.33 -19.57 24.32
N LEU A 121 -10.09 -18.55 25.15
CA LEU A 121 -10.70 -18.43 26.48
C LEU A 121 -12.23 -18.30 26.45
N MET A 122 -12.80 -17.79 25.35
CA MET A 122 -14.26 -17.67 25.20
C MET A 122 -14.93 -18.97 24.71
N LYS A 123 -14.14 -19.94 24.21
CA LYS A 123 -14.65 -21.22 23.73
C LYS A 123 -14.77 -22.28 24.84
N ASP A 124 -14.09 -22.05 25.96
CA ASP A 124 -14.14 -22.88 27.17
C ASP A 124 -15.34 -22.51 28.06
#